data_AF-A0A522YJ92-F1
#
_entry.id   AF-A0A522YJ92-F1
#
_cell.length_a   1.000
_cell.length_b   1.000
_cell.length_c   1.000
_cell.angle_alpha   90.00
_cell.angle_beta   90.00
_cell.angle_gamma   90.00
#
_symmetry.space_group_name_H-M   'P 1'
#
loop_
_entity.id
_entity.type
_entity.pdbx_description
1 polymer ?
#
loop_
_entity_poly.entity_id
_entity_poly.type
_entity_poly.pdbx_seq_one_letter_code
_entity_poly.pdbx_strand_id
1 'polypeptide(L)'
;MFIIKKIFNYVWLFLGACFLFLFFMGQMCFAAPGIKIVEPQNGAVLHPGEEFSLRVEAVDGFTIERGIMGMFKVKGIYEFKTLPLVLTLKVPIEAIGTMTISVSAGDASDNWSDDEIIVIVQPTATLQSLTFKFVPYAEMSEDISVSLDWDGNIRGEKKPEHLSAIYGIYSDGVTRKMPEEELTYTSTDPSVISIDTKGNYQVHKVGQA
;
A
#
# COMPACT_ATOMS: atom_id res chain seq x y z
N MET A 1 24.62 -19.23 62.61
CA MET A 1 23.44 -19.04 61.74
C MET A 1 23.48 -17.80 60.84
N PHE A 2 24.55 -16.98 60.83
CA PHE A 2 24.66 -15.80 59.95
C PHE A 2 25.32 -16.06 58.59
N ILE A 3 26.18 -17.09 58.48
CA ILE A 3 26.97 -17.38 57.27
C ILE A 3 26.10 -17.97 56.14
N ILE A 4 25.13 -18.82 56.50
CA ILE A 4 24.23 -19.47 55.54
C ILE A 4 23.36 -18.45 54.79
N LYS A 5 22.95 -17.36 55.46
CA LYS A 5 22.09 -16.32 54.86
C LYS A 5 22.83 -15.47 53.83
N LYS A 6 24.15 -15.26 53.99
CA LYS A 6 24.98 -14.55 52.99
C LYS A 6 25.17 -15.38 51.72
N ILE A 7 25.45 -16.68 51.85
CA ILE A 7 25.66 -17.57 50.70
C ILE A 7 24.40 -17.65 49.84
N PHE A 8 23.22 -17.71 50.45
CA PHE A 8 21.95 -17.76 49.72
C PHE A 8 21.72 -16.52 48.84
N ASN A 9 22.05 -15.31 49.32
CA ASN A 9 21.88 -14.08 48.55
C ASN A 9 22.81 -14.01 47.32
N TYR A 10 24.03 -14.55 47.40
CA TYR A 10 24.95 -14.56 46.26
C TYR A 10 24.51 -15.56 45.17
N VAL A 11 23.88 -16.68 45.54
CA VAL A 11 23.37 -17.66 44.58
C VAL A 11 22.21 -17.07 43.75
N TRP A 12 21.30 -16.32 44.36
CA TRP A 12 20.21 -15.66 43.63
C TRP A 12 20.70 -14.52 42.72
N LEU A 13 21.70 -13.75 43.16
CA LEU A 13 22.33 -12.73 42.33
C LEU A 13 23.05 -13.33 41.12
N PHE A 14 23.75 -14.45 41.31
CA PHE A 14 24.43 -15.17 40.23
C PHE A 14 23.43 -15.79 39.25
N LEU A 15 22.38 -16.45 39.73
CA LEU A 15 21.32 -17.01 38.88
C LEU A 15 20.57 -15.92 38.10
N GLY A 16 20.28 -14.78 38.74
CA GLY A 16 19.68 -13.62 38.07
C GLY A 16 20.58 -13.05 36.97
N ALA A 17 21.88 -12.92 37.22
CA ALA A 17 22.85 -12.47 36.22
C ALA A 17 22.98 -13.46 35.05
N CYS A 18 23.00 -14.77 35.32
CA CYS A 18 23.00 -15.79 34.26
C CYS A 18 21.72 -15.77 33.43
N PHE A 19 20.55 -15.55 34.04
CA PHE A 19 19.28 -15.47 33.32
C PHE A 19 19.21 -14.22 32.43
N LEU A 20 19.70 -13.09 32.92
CA LEU A 20 19.85 -11.87 32.11
C LEU A 20 20.81 -12.11 30.94
N PHE A 21 21.95 -12.75 31.18
CA PHE A 21 22.96 -13.04 30.16
C PHE A 21 22.43 -13.98 29.06
N LEU A 22 21.65 -15.00 29.43
CA LEU A 22 20.98 -15.88 28.46
C LEU A 22 19.90 -15.15 27.66
N PHE A 23 19.20 -14.19 28.27
CA PHE A 23 18.24 -13.34 27.57
C PHE A 23 18.92 -12.43 26.53
N PHE A 24 20.13 -11.93 26.83
CA PHE A 24 20.92 -11.14 25.88
C PHE A 24 21.55 -11.99 24.76
N MET A 25 21.92 -13.25 25.01
CA MET A 25 22.48 -14.13 23.95
C MET A 25 21.42 -14.63 22.96
N GLY A 26 20.15 -14.75 23.38
CA GLY A 26 19.05 -15.14 22.48
C GLY A 26 18.66 -14.08 21.44
N GLN A 27 19.21 -12.87 21.51
CA GLN A 27 18.89 -11.76 20.60
C GLN A 27 19.96 -11.54 19.51
N MET A 28 21.07 -12.30 19.52
CA MET A 28 22.05 -12.25 18.43
C MET A 28 21.62 -13.17 17.29
N CYS A 29 20.46 -12.88 16.69
CA CYS A 29 20.16 -13.40 15.38
C CYS A 29 20.99 -12.55 14.41
N PHE A 30 22.19 -13.02 14.06
CA PHE A 30 22.92 -12.45 12.93
C PHE A 30 22.00 -12.60 11.72
N ALA A 31 21.58 -11.47 11.16
CA ALA A 31 20.84 -11.49 9.90
C ALA A 31 21.71 -12.24 8.88
N ALA A 32 21.08 -13.06 8.03
CA ALA A 32 21.81 -13.62 6.90
C ALA A 32 22.37 -12.45 6.05
N PRO A 33 23.58 -12.58 5.50
CA PRO A 33 24.08 -11.62 4.52
C PRO A 33 23.03 -11.38 3.44
N GLY A 34 22.81 -10.12 3.09
CA GLY A 34 21.74 -9.77 2.18
C GLY A 34 21.85 -8.35 1.66
N ILE A 35 20.72 -7.78 1.27
CA ILE A 35 20.61 -6.40 0.81
C ILE A 35 19.68 -5.60 1.71
N LYS A 36 19.83 -4.27 1.67
CA LYS A 36 18.94 -3.35 2.35
C LYS A 36 18.71 -2.08 1.54
N ILE A 37 17.47 -1.68 1.38
CA ILE A 37 17.08 -0.36 0.91
C ILE A 37 17.31 0.62 2.06
N VAL A 38 18.26 1.53 1.87
CA VAL A 38 18.64 2.52 2.89
C VAL A 38 17.98 3.88 2.63
N GLU A 39 17.64 4.18 1.38
CA GLU A 39 16.90 5.38 1.00
C GLU A 39 15.95 5.05 -0.17
N PRO A 40 14.70 5.53 -0.20
CA PRO A 40 14.04 6.26 0.88
C PRO A 40 13.74 5.37 2.11
N GLN A 41 13.38 5.98 3.23
CA GLN A 41 12.96 5.23 4.42
C GLN A 41 11.54 4.67 4.23
N ASN A 42 11.25 3.53 4.87
CA ASN A 42 9.88 3.01 4.90
C ASN A 42 8.93 4.04 5.52
N GLY A 43 7.82 4.32 4.84
CA GLY A 43 6.85 5.36 5.17
C GLY A 43 7.19 6.77 4.66
N ALA A 44 8.27 6.94 3.88
CA ALA A 44 8.62 8.24 3.31
C ALA A 44 7.47 8.82 2.48
N VAL A 45 7.26 10.13 2.59
CA VAL A 45 6.27 10.86 1.81
C VAL A 45 6.96 11.45 0.57
N LEU A 46 6.42 11.14 -0.60
CA LEU A 46 6.88 11.62 -1.89
C LEU A 46 5.74 12.31 -2.64
N HIS A 47 6.06 13.10 -3.65
CA HIS A 47 5.08 13.80 -4.48
C HIS A 47 5.16 13.40 -5.96
N PRO A 48 4.03 13.35 -6.69
CA PRO A 48 4.04 13.11 -8.13
C PRO A 48 4.99 14.04 -8.89
N GLY A 49 5.83 13.45 -9.74
CA GLY A 49 6.82 14.17 -10.54
C GLY A 49 8.10 14.57 -9.80
N GLU A 50 8.18 14.38 -8.49
CA GLU A 50 9.40 14.54 -7.70
C GLU A 50 10.45 13.51 -8.13
N GLU A 51 11.73 13.90 -8.11
CA GLU A 51 12.84 12.95 -8.23
C GLU A 51 13.30 12.53 -6.83
N PHE A 52 13.48 11.23 -6.62
CA PHE A 52 14.03 10.69 -5.36
C PHE A 52 15.19 9.75 -5.65
N SER A 53 16.09 9.61 -4.67
CA SER A 53 17.19 8.65 -4.75
C SER A 53 16.78 7.34 -4.09
N LEU A 54 16.87 6.25 -4.84
CA LEU A 54 16.82 4.89 -4.32
C LEU A 54 18.24 4.40 -4.11
N ARG A 55 18.58 4.06 -2.86
CA ARG A 55 19.88 3.52 -2.48
C ARG A 55 19.73 2.15 -1.85
N VAL A 56 20.45 1.18 -2.39
CA VAL A 56 20.50 -0.20 -1.89
C VAL A 56 21.94 -0.56 -1.55
N GLU A 57 22.13 -1.18 -0.40
CA GLU A 57 23.44 -1.57 0.11
C GLU A 57 23.51 -3.07 0.41
N ALA A 58 24.71 -3.62 0.38
CA ALA A 58 24.99 -4.94 0.88
C ALA A 58 25.06 -4.93 2.41
N VAL A 59 24.52 -5.96 3.05
CA VAL A 59 24.57 -6.22 4.48
C VAL A 59 25.43 -7.46 4.73
N ASP A 60 26.29 -7.39 5.75
CA ASP A 60 27.14 -8.50 6.19
C ASP A 60 27.98 -9.16 5.09
N GLY A 61 28.52 -8.34 4.17
CA GLY A 61 29.45 -8.79 3.12
C GLY A 61 28.80 -9.47 1.92
N PHE A 62 27.48 -9.38 1.76
CA PHE A 62 26.76 -9.90 0.60
C PHE A 62 27.38 -9.40 -0.71
N THR A 63 27.68 -10.32 -1.62
CA THR A 63 28.27 -10.03 -2.93
C THR A 63 27.29 -10.41 -4.02
N ILE A 64 26.74 -9.40 -4.69
CA ILE A 64 25.74 -9.56 -5.73
C ILE A 64 26.33 -10.12 -7.03
N GLU A 65 25.62 -11.04 -7.68
CA GLU A 65 25.83 -11.43 -9.07
C GLU A 65 24.76 -10.82 -10.00
N ARG A 66 23.51 -10.81 -9.55
CA ARG A 66 22.36 -10.24 -10.27
C ARG A 66 21.32 -9.68 -9.30
N GLY A 67 20.62 -8.63 -9.71
CA GLY A 67 19.52 -8.07 -8.94
C GLY A 67 18.45 -7.48 -9.83
N ILE A 68 17.24 -7.43 -9.29
CA ILE A 68 16.06 -6.84 -9.91
C ILE A 68 15.39 -5.88 -8.92
N MET A 69 14.87 -4.79 -9.44
CA MET A 69 14.06 -3.83 -8.70
C MET A 69 12.75 -3.61 -9.43
N GLY A 70 11.66 -3.55 -8.67
CA GLY A 70 10.33 -3.24 -9.17
C GLY A 70 9.62 -2.20 -8.27
N MET A 71 8.74 -1.42 -8.88
CA MET A 71 7.83 -0.52 -8.18
C MET A 71 6.39 -0.93 -8.49
N PHE A 72 5.62 -1.34 -7.49
CA PHE A 72 4.23 -1.71 -7.70
C PHE A 72 3.42 -0.48 -8.12
N LYS A 73 2.53 -0.63 -9.13
CA LYS A 73 1.85 0.44 -9.90
C LYS A 73 2.66 1.10 -11.02
N VAL A 74 3.96 0.85 -11.13
CA VAL A 74 4.80 1.37 -12.22
C VAL A 74 5.22 0.21 -13.12
N LYS A 75 5.00 0.33 -14.42
CA LYS A 75 5.52 -0.67 -15.35
C LYS A 75 7.03 -0.49 -15.50
N GLY A 76 7.79 -1.43 -14.96
CA GLY A 76 9.24 -1.48 -15.15
C GLY A 76 9.91 -2.46 -14.19
N ILE A 77 10.85 -3.24 -14.71
CA ILE A 77 11.81 -4.00 -13.91
C ILE A 77 13.17 -3.44 -14.26
N TYR A 78 13.95 -3.09 -13.24
CA TYR A 78 15.31 -2.59 -13.40
C TYR A 78 16.29 -3.67 -12.96
N GLU A 79 17.15 -4.10 -13.86
CA GLU A 79 18.22 -5.04 -13.55
C GLU A 79 19.47 -4.29 -13.07
N PHE A 80 20.19 -4.86 -12.10
CA PHE A 80 21.47 -4.35 -11.63
C PHE A 80 22.43 -5.48 -11.27
N LYS A 81 23.74 -5.18 -11.25
CA LYS A 81 24.81 -6.17 -11.02
C LYS A 81 25.87 -5.73 -10.01
N THR A 82 25.70 -4.56 -9.40
CA THR A 82 26.68 -3.97 -8.48
C THR A 82 25.98 -3.31 -7.30
N LEU A 83 26.60 -3.39 -6.13
CA LEU A 83 26.23 -2.64 -4.93
C LEU A 83 27.41 -1.75 -4.50
N PRO A 84 27.18 -0.56 -3.91
CA PRO A 84 25.86 0.03 -3.67
C PRO A 84 25.16 0.42 -4.97
N LEU A 85 23.84 0.21 -5.02
CA LEU A 85 22.99 0.69 -6.10
C LEU A 85 22.51 2.09 -5.73
N VAL A 86 22.67 3.06 -6.62
CA VAL A 86 22.10 4.41 -6.47
C VAL A 86 21.39 4.75 -7.77
N LEU A 87 20.07 4.91 -7.70
CA LEU A 87 19.22 5.28 -8.83
C LEU A 87 18.45 6.55 -8.51
N THR A 88 18.42 7.50 -9.45
CA THR A 88 17.48 8.62 -9.40
C THR A 88 16.23 8.24 -10.16
N LEU A 89 15.10 8.18 -9.46
CA LEU A 89 13.81 7.79 -10.00
C LEU A 89 12.84 8.96 -9.91
N LYS A 90 11.94 9.08 -10.88
CA LYS A 90 10.87 10.06 -10.86
C LYS A 90 9.58 9.40 -10.39
N VAL A 91 8.91 10.00 -9.42
CA VAL A 91 7.64 9.49 -8.88
C VAL A 91 6.56 9.61 -9.97
N PRO A 92 5.98 8.50 -10.43
CA PRO A 92 4.94 8.53 -11.43
C PRO A 92 3.64 9.10 -10.87
N ILE A 93 2.87 9.76 -11.73
CA ILE A 93 1.62 10.42 -11.31
C ILE A 93 0.51 9.42 -10.98
N GLU A 94 0.57 8.24 -11.57
CA GLU A 94 -0.31 7.11 -11.33
C GLU A 94 -0.02 6.37 -10.00
N ALA A 95 1.12 6.64 -9.35
CA ALA A 95 1.50 6.00 -8.09
C ALA A 95 0.91 6.65 -6.83
N ILE A 96 -0.01 7.61 -6.97
CA ILE A 96 -0.68 8.27 -5.83
C ILE A 96 -1.29 7.24 -4.87
N GLY A 97 -1.16 7.52 -3.57
CA GLY A 97 -1.47 6.60 -2.49
C GLY A 97 -0.22 5.82 -2.04
N THR A 98 -0.40 4.56 -1.64
CA THR A 98 0.74 3.70 -1.28
C THR A 98 1.45 3.18 -2.53
N MET A 99 2.77 3.21 -2.52
CA MET A 99 3.63 2.61 -3.53
C MET A 99 4.66 1.72 -2.85
N THR A 100 4.76 0.47 -3.30
CA THR A 100 5.73 -0.49 -2.78
C THR A 100 6.95 -0.52 -3.71
N ILE A 101 8.15 -0.40 -3.12
CA ILE A 101 9.42 -0.57 -3.82
C ILE A 101 10.05 -1.85 -3.28
N SER A 102 10.26 -2.82 -4.16
CA SER A 102 10.83 -4.12 -3.80
C SER A 102 12.12 -4.33 -4.58
N VAL A 103 13.14 -4.84 -3.91
CA VAL A 103 14.45 -5.16 -4.49
C VAL A 103 14.82 -6.58 -4.12
N SER A 104 15.28 -7.36 -5.09
CA SER A 104 15.76 -8.72 -4.92
C SER A 104 17.16 -8.85 -5.51
N ALA A 105 18.08 -9.51 -4.81
CA ALA A 105 19.43 -9.76 -5.30
C ALA A 105 19.86 -11.21 -5.04
N GLY A 106 20.48 -11.82 -6.05
CA GLY A 106 21.08 -13.15 -6.00
C GLY A 106 22.61 -13.07 -5.98
N ASP A 107 23.24 -13.93 -5.17
CA ASP A 107 24.69 -14.16 -5.19
C ASP A 107 25.10 -15.27 -6.19
N ALA A 108 26.40 -15.53 -6.31
CA ALA A 108 26.95 -16.56 -7.20
C ALA A 108 26.60 -18.01 -6.81
N SER A 109 26.05 -18.22 -5.61
CA SER A 109 25.58 -19.52 -5.11
C SER A 109 24.06 -19.67 -5.27
N ASP A 110 23.40 -18.73 -5.96
CA ASP A 110 21.96 -18.68 -6.14
C ASP A 110 21.17 -18.48 -4.83
N ASN A 111 21.81 -17.90 -3.79
CA ASN A 111 21.09 -17.43 -2.61
C ASN A 111 20.48 -16.07 -2.92
N TRP A 112 19.20 -15.89 -2.56
CA TRP A 112 18.46 -14.65 -2.78
C TRP A 112 18.21 -13.92 -1.47
N SER A 113 18.34 -12.59 -1.53
CA SER A 113 17.94 -11.66 -0.48
C SER A 113 17.00 -10.63 -1.06
N ASP A 114 15.94 -10.35 -0.31
CA ASP A 114 14.92 -9.37 -0.67
C ASP A 114 14.86 -8.25 0.38
N ASP A 115 14.50 -7.06 -0.05
CA ASP A 115 14.07 -5.99 0.85
C ASP A 115 12.93 -5.19 0.20
N GLU A 116 12.05 -4.65 1.03
CA GLU A 116 10.85 -3.95 0.60
C GLU A 116 10.55 -2.76 1.49
N ILE A 117 10.18 -1.65 0.87
CA ILE A 117 9.67 -0.47 1.56
C ILE A 117 8.35 -0.01 0.94
N ILE A 118 7.53 0.62 1.78
CA ILE A 118 6.30 1.29 1.36
C ILE A 118 6.56 2.79 1.44
N VAL A 119 6.28 3.52 0.38
CA VAL A 119 6.28 4.99 0.38
C VAL A 119 4.86 5.51 0.16
N ILE A 120 4.59 6.71 0.65
CA ILE A 120 3.29 7.38 0.55
C ILE A 120 3.43 8.48 -0.50
N VAL A 121 2.80 8.32 -1.65
CA VAL A 121 2.76 9.32 -2.70
C VAL A 121 1.57 10.24 -2.47
N GLN A 122 1.83 11.44 -1.94
CA GLN A 122 0.80 12.43 -1.63
C GLN A 122 0.55 13.36 -2.83
N PRO A 123 -0.72 13.52 -3.26
CA PRO A 123 -1.05 14.46 -4.33
C PRO A 123 -0.75 15.89 -3.89
N THR A 124 -0.10 16.66 -4.76
CA THR A 124 0.07 18.12 -4.58
C THR A 124 -1.07 18.91 -5.23
N ALA A 125 -1.87 18.25 -6.06
CA ALA A 125 -2.93 18.88 -6.81
C ALA A 125 -4.19 19.04 -5.97
N THR A 126 -4.84 20.19 -6.14
CA THR A 126 -6.13 20.49 -5.50
C THR A 126 -7.27 20.05 -6.40
N LEU A 127 -8.34 19.53 -5.83
CA LEU A 127 -9.56 19.19 -6.57
C LEU A 127 -10.18 20.47 -7.14
N GLN A 128 -10.39 20.52 -8.45
CA GLN A 128 -10.96 21.69 -9.15
C GLN A 128 -12.44 21.46 -9.53
N SER A 129 -12.76 20.26 -10.01
CA SER A 129 -14.14 19.89 -10.34
C SER A 129 -14.34 18.38 -10.29
N LEU A 130 -15.60 17.95 -10.34
CA LEU A 130 -15.98 16.55 -10.45
C LEU A 130 -16.53 16.27 -11.85
N THR A 131 -16.28 15.08 -12.36
CA THR A 131 -16.86 14.58 -13.60
C THR A 131 -17.33 13.14 -13.43
N PHE A 132 -18.41 12.82 -14.12
CA PHE A 132 -18.95 11.46 -14.17
C PHE A 132 -18.44 10.81 -15.45
N LYS A 133 -17.77 9.67 -15.33
CA LYS A 133 -17.49 8.83 -16.48
C LYS A 133 -18.37 7.60 -16.40
N PHE A 134 -19.16 7.40 -17.45
CA PHE A 134 -19.76 6.10 -17.72
C PHE A 134 -18.62 5.12 -17.96
N VAL A 135 -18.49 4.13 -17.09
CA VAL A 135 -17.55 3.03 -17.29
C VAL A 135 -18.10 2.21 -18.45
N PRO A 136 -17.40 2.09 -19.59
CA PRO A 136 -17.90 1.32 -20.72
C PRO A 136 -18.12 -0.13 -20.31
N TYR A 137 -19.16 -0.75 -20.85
CA TYR A 137 -19.60 -2.12 -20.53
C TYR A 137 -18.48 -3.17 -20.54
N ALA A 138 -17.42 -2.96 -21.34
CA ALA A 138 -16.27 -3.85 -21.43
C ALA A 138 -15.31 -3.82 -20.21
N GLU A 139 -15.36 -2.77 -19.39
CA GLU A 139 -14.55 -2.61 -18.16
C GLU A 139 -15.37 -2.87 -16.89
N MET A 140 -16.69 -3.02 -17.02
CA MET A 140 -17.54 -3.48 -15.94
C MET A 140 -17.31 -4.99 -15.78
N SER A 141 -16.95 -5.44 -14.58
CA SER A 141 -17.12 -6.86 -14.24
C SER A 141 -18.58 -7.23 -14.49
N GLU A 142 -18.80 -8.35 -15.16
CA GLU A 142 -20.09 -8.79 -15.71
C GLU A 142 -21.29 -8.50 -14.77
N ASP A 143 -22.31 -7.83 -15.33
CA ASP A 143 -23.65 -7.58 -14.79
C ASP A 143 -23.92 -6.36 -13.87
N ILE A 144 -24.11 -5.18 -14.49
CA ILE A 144 -25.12 -4.22 -14.00
C ILE A 144 -26.25 -4.14 -15.04
N SER A 145 -27.14 -5.13 -15.01
CA SER A 145 -28.48 -5.01 -15.59
C SER A 145 -29.49 -5.15 -14.46
N VAL A 146 -30.07 -4.04 -14.02
CA VAL A 146 -31.27 -4.11 -13.17
C VAL A 146 -32.44 -4.48 -14.08
N SER A 147 -32.92 -5.71 -13.97
CA SER A 147 -34.19 -6.10 -14.59
C SER A 147 -35.32 -5.44 -13.82
N LEU A 148 -36.17 -4.68 -14.49
CA LEU A 148 -37.39 -4.17 -13.87
C LEU A 148 -38.49 -5.24 -14.02
N ASP A 149 -39.35 -5.39 -13.02
CA ASP A 149 -40.62 -6.11 -13.18
C ASP A 149 -41.63 -5.25 -13.97
N TRP A 150 -42.79 -5.84 -14.23
CA TRP A 150 -43.81 -5.26 -15.09
C TRP A 150 -44.45 -3.99 -14.51
N ASP A 151 -44.30 -3.75 -13.20
CA ASP A 151 -44.73 -2.55 -12.49
C ASP A 151 -43.59 -1.57 -12.18
N GLY A 152 -42.38 -1.84 -12.69
CA GLY A 152 -41.26 -0.90 -12.66
C GLY A 152 -40.39 -0.97 -11.41
N ASN A 153 -40.58 -1.97 -10.55
CA ASN A 153 -39.68 -2.27 -9.44
C ASN A 153 -38.46 -3.07 -9.92
N ILE A 154 -37.35 -2.96 -9.20
CA ILE A 154 -36.15 -3.73 -9.49
C ILE A 154 -36.38 -5.20 -9.12
N ARG A 155 -36.34 -6.08 -10.11
CA ARG A 155 -36.54 -7.52 -10.01
C ARG A 155 -35.19 -8.22 -9.86
N GLY A 156 -34.85 -8.61 -8.62
CA GLY A 156 -33.71 -9.48 -8.32
C GLY A 156 -32.82 -8.94 -7.22
N GLU A 157 -32.36 -9.84 -6.35
CA GLU A 157 -31.49 -9.57 -5.19
C GLU A 157 -30.06 -9.15 -5.57
N LYS A 158 -29.75 -8.94 -6.85
CA LYS A 158 -28.46 -8.38 -7.26
C LYS A 158 -28.51 -6.88 -6.94
N LYS A 159 -27.80 -6.51 -5.86
CA LYS A 159 -27.55 -5.12 -5.48
C LYS A 159 -27.07 -4.36 -6.74
N PRO A 160 -27.62 -3.17 -7.04
CA PRO A 160 -27.12 -2.38 -8.15
C PRO A 160 -25.63 -2.08 -7.89
N GLU A 161 -24.74 -2.76 -8.62
CA GLU A 161 -23.33 -2.40 -8.63
C GLU A 161 -23.20 -1.00 -9.29
N HIS A 162 -22.17 -0.28 -8.89
CA HIS A 162 -22.20 1.18 -8.81
C HIS A 162 -22.34 1.85 -10.18
N LEU A 163 -23.43 2.60 -10.37
CA LEU A 163 -23.82 3.14 -11.67
C LEU A 163 -22.93 4.26 -12.22
N SER A 164 -21.98 4.78 -11.45
CA SER A 164 -21.05 5.81 -11.91
C SER A 164 -19.81 5.86 -11.02
N ALA A 165 -18.62 5.77 -11.61
CA ALA A 165 -17.41 6.19 -10.94
C ALA A 165 -17.29 7.71 -11.03
N ILE A 166 -17.19 8.37 -9.88
CA ILE A 166 -16.92 9.81 -9.81
C ILE A 166 -15.42 10.01 -9.95
N TYR A 167 -15.04 10.88 -10.88
CA TYR A 167 -13.65 11.28 -11.05
C TYR A 167 -13.48 12.75 -10.68
N GLY A 168 -12.43 13.06 -9.92
CA GLY A 168 -11.99 14.43 -9.70
C GLY A 168 -11.09 14.89 -10.83
N ILE A 169 -11.30 16.11 -11.31
CA ILE A 169 -10.37 16.86 -12.16
C ILE A 169 -9.56 17.75 -11.23
N TYR A 170 -8.24 17.55 -11.24
CA TYR A 170 -7.33 18.20 -10.32
C TYR A 170 -6.54 19.33 -11.01
N SER A 171 -5.93 20.21 -10.21
CA SER A 171 -5.18 21.38 -10.69
C SER A 171 -3.95 21.04 -11.54
N ASP A 172 -3.49 19.79 -11.53
CA ASP A 172 -2.44 19.28 -12.41
C ASP A 172 -2.97 18.75 -13.76
N GLY A 173 -4.27 18.90 -14.03
CA GLY A 173 -4.93 18.43 -15.25
C GLY A 173 -5.22 16.93 -15.27
N VAL A 174 -4.86 16.18 -14.22
CA VAL A 174 -5.11 14.74 -14.16
C VAL A 174 -6.49 14.45 -13.60
N THR A 175 -7.17 13.49 -14.23
CA THR A 175 -8.46 12.96 -13.79
C THR A 175 -8.24 11.69 -12.96
N ARG A 176 -8.73 11.66 -11.71
CA ARG A 176 -8.52 10.53 -10.77
C ARG A 176 -9.84 10.01 -10.23
N LYS A 177 -9.98 8.70 -10.04
CA LYS A 177 -11.16 8.13 -9.37
C LYS A 177 -11.19 8.63 -7.92
N MET A 178 -12.32 9.16 -7.49
CA MET A 178 -12.52 9.56 -6.09
C MET A 178 -12.78 8.30 -5.24
N PRO A 179 -12.17 8.20 -4.04
CA PRO A 179 -12.51 7.14 -3.08
C PRO A 179 -13.99 7.23 -2.70
N GLU A 180 -14.66 6.08 -2.57
CA GLU A 180 -16.10 6.05 -2.29
C GLU A 180 -16.42 6.61 -0.90
N GLU A 181 -15.51 6.40 0.05
CA GLU A 181 -15.56 6.94 1.41
C GLU A 181 -15.46 8.47 1.48
N GLU A 182 -14.96 9.14 0.44
CA GLU A 182 -14.87 10.60 0.37
C GLU A 182 -16.09 11.24 -0.33
N LEU A 183 -16.99 10.42 -0.88
CA LEU A 183 -18.14 10.89 -1.64
C LEU A 183 -19.38 10.95 -0.76
N THR A 184 -19.91 12.16 -0.58
CA THR A 184 -21.26 12.36 -0.04
C THR A 184 -22.20 12.70 -1.18
N TYR A 185 -23.22 11.88 -1.42
CA TYR A 185 -24.29 12.20 -2.38
C TYR A 185 -25.61 12.44 -1.65
N THR A 186 -26.27 13.51 -2.08
CA THR A 186 -27.61 13.87 -1.63
C THR A 186 -28.49 14.00 -2.86
N SER A 187 -29.55 13.19 -2.95
CA SER A 187 -30.53 13.33 -4.03
C SER A 187 -31.36 14.60 -3.84
N THR A 188 -31.67 15.25 -4.95
CA THR A 188 -32.64 16.36 -5.01
C THR A 188 -34.09 15.88 -4.85
N ASP A 189 -34.37 14.61 -5.16
CA ASP A 189 -35.64 13.93 -4.84
C ASP A 189 -35.36 12.53 -4.24
N PRO A 190 -35.23 12.44 -2.89
CA PRO A 190 -35.03 11.17 -2.19
C PRO A 190 -36.14 10.14 -2.41
N SER A 191 -37.31 10.56 -2.91
CA SER A 191 -38.39 9.63 -3.26
C SER A 191 -38.18 8.92 -4.60
N VAL A 192 -37.15 9.32 -5.37
CA VAL A 192 -36.68 8.65 -6.60
C VAL A 192 -35.47 7.79 -6.30
N ILE A 193 -34.44 8.34 -5.65
CA ILE A 193 -33.25 7.60 -5.21
C ILE A 193 -32.76 8.09 -3.85
N SER A 194 -32.34 7.20 -2.97
CA SER A 194 -31.71 7.56 -1.70
C SER A 194 -30.43 6.77 -1.48
N ILE A 195 -29.55 7.24 -0.60
CA ILE A 195 -28.39 6.48 -0.14
C ILE A 195 -28.63 5.99 1.28
N ASP A 196 -28.37 4.71 1.53
CA ASP A 196 -28.47 4.13 2.87
C ASP A 196 -27.26 4.48 3.74
N THR A 197 -27.31 4.12 5.03
CA THR A 197 -26.23 4.42 5.99
C THR A 197 -24.89 3.72 5.68
N LYS A 198 -24.84 2.86 4.67
CA LYS A 198 -23.65 2.14 4.21
C LYS A 198 -23.16 2.64 2.84
N GLY A 199 -23.76 3.71 2.29
CA GLY A 199 -23.37 4.25 0.99
C GLY A 199 -24.01 3.57 -0.21
N ASN A 200 -24.96 2.64 -0.02
CA ASN A 200 -25.60 1.96 -1.14
C ASN A 200 -26.77 2.80 -1.69
N TYR A 201 -26.85 2.91 -3.02
CA TYR A 201 -28.00 3.50 -3.71
C TYR A 201 -29.23 2.60 -3.57
N GLN A 202 -30.35 3.19 -3.16
CA GLN A 202 -31.69 2.59 -3.15
C GLN A 202 -32.57 3.36 -4.12
N VAL A 203 -33.08 2.68 -5.15
CA VAL A 203 -33.99 3.24 -6.13
C VAL A 203 -35.42 2.94 -5.70
N HIS A 204 -36.26 3.98 -5.60
CA HIS A 204 -37.64 3.87 -5.09
C HIS A 204 -38.70 3.92 -6.18
N LYS A 205 -38.48 4.71 -7.23
CA LYS A 205 -39.36 4.83 -8.40
C LYS A 205 -38.61 5.40 -9.59
N VAL A 206 -39.20 5.31 -10.78
CA VAL A 206 -38.69 5.97 -11.99
C VAL A 206 -38.85 7.49 -11.88
N GLY A 207 -37.80 8.27 -12.15
CA GLY A 207 -37.81 9.73 -12.10
C GLY A 207 -36.43 10.36 -12.27
N GLN A 208 -36.35 11.69 -12.14
CA GLN A 208 -35.08 12.41 -12.00
C GLN A 208 -34.83 12.69 -10.52
N ALA A 209 -33.57 12.60 -10.09
CA ALA A 209 -33.18 12.66 -8.69
C ALA A 209 -31.92 13.49 -8.50
#